data_AF-A0A937EQD5-F1
#
_entry.id   AF-A0A937EQD5-F1
#
_cell.length_a   1.000
_cell.length_b   1.000
_cell.length_c   1.000
_cell.angle_alpha   90.00
_cell.angle_beta   90.00
_cell.angle_gamma   90.00
#
_symmetry.space_group_name_H-M   'P 1'
#
loop_
_entity.id
_entity.type
_entity.pdbx_description
1 polymer ?
#
loop_
_entity_poly.entity_id
_entity_poly.type
_entity_poly.pdbx_seq_one_letter_code
_entity_poly.pdbx_strand_id
1 'polypeptide(L)'
;MTDHQNTAAGRPLLRRAQDGELIDVAGVGHFFRLTGEHTGGRFAFEEFTLAPGVVGARPHVHDAHDEYFYVLEGELTLHDGDGEVTAGPGDLLAATRGTPHGYRNAGPVPARALCLYTPAGYENYFREVHAAVGAGAEVTDELLAEFRSGHRTRSHPVKTGGDGALKTTVTAADQPQPQPQHP
;
A
#
# COMPACT_ATOMS: atom_id res chain seq x y z
N MET A 1 3.52 -12.25 19.50
CA MET A 1 4.22 -13.51 19.18
C MET A 1 4.35 -13.55 17.67
N THR A 2 5.54 -13.25 17.15
CA THR A 2 5.84 -13.34 15.72
C THR A 2 5.93 -14.82 15.35
N ASP A 3 4.97 -15.30 14.55
CA ASP A 3 4.96 -16.68 14.09
C ASP A 3 6.04 -16.84 13.01
N HIS A 4 7.26 -17.14 13.43
CA HIS A 4 8.40 -17.46 12.57
C HIS A 4 8.20 -18.84 11.94
N GLN A 5 7.18 -19.02 11.09
CA GLN A 5 7.10 -20.21 10.26
C GLN A 5 8.03 -20.05 9.06
N ASN A 6 9.28 -20.42 9.35
CA ASN A 6 10.31 -20.88 8.45
C ASN A 6 9.73 -21.42 7.13
N THR A 7 10.15 -20.83 6.02
CA THR A 7 9.91 -21.30 4.65
C THR A 7 10.64 -22.63 4.43
N ALA A 8 10.11 -23.70 5.01
CA ALA A 8 10.57 -25.04 4.72
C ALA A 8 10.24 -25.34 3.24
N ALA A 9 11.28 -25.39 2.41
CA ALA A 9 11.18 -25.70 0.99
C ALA A 9 10.46 -27.04 0.77
N GLY A 10 9.40 -27.01 -0.05
CA GLY A 10 8.81 -28.22 -0.65
C GLY A 10 7.34 -28.49 -0.39
N ARG A 11 6.61 -27.65 0.37
CA ARG A 11 5.16 -27.82 0.60
C ARG A 11 4.36 -26.56 0.26
N PRO A 12 3.12 -26.68 -0.24
CA PRO A 12 2.22 -25.54 -0.40
C PRO A 12 1.99 -24.81 0.93
N LEU A 13 2.06 -23.48 0.91
CA LEU A 13 1.76 -22.62 2.05
C LEU A 13 0.30 -22.15 1.94
N LEU A 14 -0.52 -22.45 2.96
CA LEU A 14 -1.87 -21.92 3.09
C LEU A 14 -1.84 -20.70 4.01
N ARG A 15 -2.36 -19.57 3.53
CA ARG A 15 -2.65 -18.38 4.32
C ARG A 15 -4.17 -18.21 4.41
N ARG A 16 -4.75 -18.41 5.59
CA ARG A 16 -6.16 -18.14 5.90
C ARG A 16 -6.45 -16.65 5.86
N ALA A 17 -7.70 -16.24 5.69
CA ALA A 17 -8.08 -14.83 5.51
C ALA A 17 -7.48 -13.87 6.56
N GLN A 18 -7.26 -14.33 7.79
CA GLN A 18 -6.63 -13.56 8.87
C GLN A 18 -5.10 -13.60 8.90
N ASP A 19 -4.46 -14.49 8.14
CA ASP A 19 -3.02 -14.71 8.17
C ASP A 19 -2.27 -13.65 7.35
N GLY A 20 -1.92 -12.54 7.98
CA GLY A 20 -1.18 -11.45 7.36
C GLY A 20 -0.53 -10.53 8.39
N GLU A 21 0.37 -9.70 7.90
CA GLU A 21 0.91 -8.59 8.69
C GLU A 21 0.13 -7.34 8.32
N LEU A 22 -0.60 -6.78 9.29
CA LEU A 22 -1.25 -5.48 9.13
C LEU A 22 -0.28 -4.38 9.53
N ILE A 23 0.02 -3.49 8.59
CA ILE A 23 0.87 -2.31 8.79
C ILE A 23 0.02 -1.08 8.50
N ASP A 24 -0.26 -0.26 9.51
CA ASP A 24 -1.02 0.97 9.34
C ASP A 24 -0.09 2.13 9.00
N VAL A 25 -0.20 2.67 7.80
CA VAL A 25 0.56 3.84 7.38
C VAL A 25 -0.39 5.02 7.22
N ALA A 26 -0.41 5.89 8.22
CA ALA A 26 -1.21 7.11 8.24
C ALA A 26 -2.72 6.88 8.02
N GLY A 27 -3.26 5.79 8.58
CA GLY A 27 -4.66 5.41 8.46
C GLY A 27 -4.99 4.58 7.21
N VAL A 28 -3.99 4.22 6.40
CA VAL A 28 -4.10 3.23 5.34
C VAL A 28 -3.60 1.88 5.86
N GLY A 29 -4.49 0.91 5.95
CA GLY A 29 -4.16 -0.45 6.37
C GLY A 29 -3.59 -1.28 5.23
N HIS A 30 -2.29 -1.59 5.31
CA HIS A 30 -1.59 -2.49 4.40
C HIS A 30 -1.55 -3.90 5.00
N PHE A 31 -2.30 -4.84 4.43
CA PHE A 31 -2.37 -6.21 4.95
C PHE A 31 -1.56 -7.18 4.08
N PHE A 32 -0.29 -7.38 4.43
CA PHE A 32 0.62 -8.25 3.70
C PHE A 32 0.31 -9.73 3.96
N ARG A 33 -0.21 -10.38 2.93
CA ARG A 33 -0.54 -11.82 2.89
C ARG A 33 0.72 -12.67 2.71
N LEU A 34 1.67 -12.16 1.91
CA LEU A 34 2.99 -12.72 1.71
C LEU A 34 4.04 -11.60 1.70
N THR A 35 5.17 -11.86 2.32
CA THR A 35 6.34 -10.97 2.36
C THR A 35 7.53 -11.65 1.69
N GLY A 36 8.65 -10.95 1.53
CA GLY A 36 9.89 -11.51 1.01
C GLY A 36 10.37 -12.74 1.79
N GLU A 37 10.12 -12.83 3.10
CA GLU A 37 10.46 -14.01 3.91
C GLU A 37 9.73 -15.26 3.41
N HIS A 38 8.46 -15.13 3.03
CA HIS A 38 7.63 -16.22 2.53
C HIS A 38 8.00 -16.63 1.11
N THR A 39 8.41 -15.66 0.29
CA THR A 39 8.64 -15.87 -1.14
C THR A 39 10.12 -16.05 -1.50
N GLY A 40 11.04 -15.96 -0.53
CA GLY A 40 12.47 -15.95 -0.80
C GLY A 40 12.88 -14.72 -1.61
N GLY A 41 12.27 -13.57 -1.31
CA GLY A 41 12.55 -12.28 -1.95
C GLY A 41 11.90 -12.07 -3.32
N ARG A 42 11.14 -13.04 -3.85
CA ARG A 42 10.59 -12.97 -5.21
C ARG A 42 9.47 -11.96 -5.37
N PHE A 43 8.56 -11.87 -4.41
CA PHE A 43 7.49 -10.87 -4.41
C PHE A 43 6.91 -10.68 -3.00
N ALA A 44 6.32 -9.51 -2.75
CA ALA A 44 5.41 -9.30 -1.63
C ALA A 44 3.99 -9.15 -2.18
N PHE A 45 3.00 -9.58 -1.41
CA PHE A 45 1.60 -9.58 -1.82
C PHE A 45 0.74 -9.07 -0.67
N GLU A 46 0.05 -7.95 -0.90
CA GLU A 46 -0.85 -7.34 0.08
C GLU A 46 -2.28 -7.24 -0.44
N GLU A 47 -3.19 -7.14 0.50
CA GLU A 47 -4.52 -6.60 0.28
C GLU A 47 -4.57 -5.26 1.02
N PHE A 48 -4.97 -4.18 0.34
CA PHE A 48 -5.17 -2.89 1.02
C PHE A 48 -6.58 -2.35 0.74
N THR A 49 -7.05 -1.53 1.68
CA THR A 49 -8.34 -0.85 1.59
C THR A 49 -8.13 0.66 1.72
N LEU A 50 -8.77 1.43 0.86
CA LEU A 50 -8.83 2.89 0.95
C LEU A 50 -10.26 3.36 1.17
N ALA A 51 -10.48 4.14 2.22
CA ALA A 51 -11.75 4.81 2.44
C ALA A 51 -12.04 5.83 1.31
N PRO A 52 -13.32 6.21 1.11
CA PRO A 52 -13.70 7.23 0.14
C PRO A 52 -12.92 8.54 0.32
N GLY A 53 -12.40 9.09 -0.78
CA GLY A 53 -11.69 10.38 -0.80
C GLY A 53 -10.28 10.36 -0.20
N VAL A 54 -9.72 9.17 0.07
CA VAL A 54 -8.37 9.04 0.65
C VAL A 54 -7.31 8.96 -0.44
N VAL A 55 -6.22 9.72 -0.24
CA VAL A 55 -4.97 9.54 -0.98
C VAL A 55 -4.16 8.44 -0.29
N GLY A 56 -3.92 7.33 -0.99
CA GLY A 56 -3.15 6.22 -0.45
C GLY A 56 -1.64 6.47 -0.50
N ALA A 57 -1.14 6.93 -1.64
CA ALA A 57 0.25 7.35 -1.77
C ALA A 57 0.41 8.57 -2.68
N ARG A 58 1.21 9.53 -2.23
CA ARG A 58 1.70 10.62 -3.08
C ARG A 58 2.59 10.08 -4.19
N PRO A 59 2.62 10.70 -5.39
CA PRO A 59 3.42 10.21 -6.50
C PRO A 59 4.88 9.96 -6.17
N HIS A 60 5.36 8.82 -6.65
CA HIS A 60 6.71 8.32 -6.44
C HIS A 60 7.13 7.39 -7.58
N VAL A 61 8.39 7.01 -7.60
CA VAL A 61 8.98 6.14 -8.62
C VAL A 61 9.78 5.06 -7.91
N HIS A 62 9.51 3.80 -8.26
CA HIS A 62 10.33 2.67 -7.87
C HIS A 62 11.43 2.44 -8.91
N ASP A 63 12.69 2.41 -8.48
CA ASP A 63 13.82 2.19 -9.38
C ASP A 63 14.17 0.69 -9.50
N ALA A 64 13.66 -0.16 -8.58
CA ALA A 64 14.11 -1.55 -8.47
C ALA A 64 13.01 -2.61 -8.33
N HIS A 65 11.75 -2.23 -8.20
CA HIS A 65 10.61 -3.15 -8.17
C HIS A 65 9.46 -2.63 -9.03
N ASP A 66 8.68 -3.55 -9.58
CA ASP A 66 7.38 -3.22 -10.18
C ASP A 66 6.31 -3.30 -9.09
N GLU A 67 5.23 -2.54 -9.28
CA GLU A 67 4.03 -2.58 -8.45
C GLU A 67 2.80 -2.79 -9.34
N TYR A 68 1.91 -3.69 -8.93
CA TYR A 68 0.69 -4.03 -9.67
C TYR A 68 -0.51 -4.01 -8.74
N PHE A 69 -1.62 -3.42 -9.19
CA PHE A 69 -2.86 -3.29 -8.43
C PHE A 69 -3.98 -4.01 -9.17
N TYR A 70 -4.56 -5.04 -8.56
CA TYR A 70 -5.75 -5.72 -9.08
C TYR A 70 -6.96 -5.33 -8.23
N VAL A 71 -7.90 -4.61 -8.82
CA VAL A 71 -9.03 -4.03 -8.07
C VAL A 71 -10.08 -5.10 -7.79
N LEU A 72 -10.49 -5.20 -6.52
CA LEU A 72 -11.50 -6.14 -6.03
C LEU A 72 -12.86 -5.46 -5.81
N GLU A 73 -12.85 -4.22 -5.33
CA GLU A 73 -14.03 -3.44 -4.96
C GLU A 73 -13.75 -1.94 -5.13
N GLY A 74 -14.79 -1.16 -5.44
CA GLY A 74 -14.67 0.29 -5.62
C GLY A 74 -13.86 0.68 -6.86
N GLU A 75 -13.28 1.88 -6.82
CA GLU A 75 -12.46 2.43 -7.91
C GLU A 75 -11.10 2.87 -7.36
N LEU A 76 -10.03 2.55 -8.08
CA LEU A 76 -8.66 2.97 -7.76
C LEU A 76 -8.10 3.79 -8.92
N THR A 77 -7.51 4.94 -8.62
CA THR A 77 -6.87 5.80 -9.62
C THR A 77 -5.36 5.80 -9.38
N LEU A 78 -4.57 5.47 -10.41
CA LEU A 78 -3.14 5.82 -10.46
C LEU A 78 -2.96 7.18 -11.15
N HIS A 79 -2.05 8.00 -10.65
CA HIS A 79 -1.74 9.30 -11.24
C HIS A 79 -0.28 9.72 -11.00
N ASP A 80 0.30 10.50 -11.91
CA ASP A 80 1.62 11.11 -11.73
C ASP A 80 1.56 12.63 -11.47
N GLY A 81 0.38 13.22 -11.59
CA GLY A 81 0.14 14.65 -11.45
C GLY A 81 -0.07 15.41 -12.76
N ASP A 82 0.35 14.84 -13.89
CA ASP A 82 0.09 15.35 -15.24
C ASP A 82 -0.97 14.49 -15.97
N GLY A 83 -1.12 13.21 -15.60
CA GLY A 83 -2.14 12.29 -16.10
C GLY A 83 -2.59 11.25 -15.07
N GLU A 84 -3.68 10.55 -15.39
CA GLU A 84 -4.27 9.53 -14.53
C GLU A 84 -5.02 8.43 -15.28
N VAL A 85 -5.19 7.30 -14.60
CA VAL A 85 -5.98 6.16 -15.05
C VAL A 85 -6.75 5.57 -13.88
N THR A 86 -8.05 5.33 -14.06
CA THR A 86 -8.94 4.76 -13.04
C THR A 86 -9.38 3.36 -13.46
N ALA A 87 -9.40 2.44 -12.50
CA ALA A 87 -9.74 1.04 -12.68
C ALA A 87 -10.83 0.62 -11.69
N GLY A 88 -11.75 -0.24 -12.15
CA GLY A 88 -12.80 -0.85 -11.33
C GLY A 88 -12.58 -2.34 -11.10
N PRO A 89 -13.51 -3.05 -10.45
CA PRO A 89 -13.33 -4.45 -10.08
C PRO A 89 -13.03 -5.36 -11.28
N GLY A 90 -11.95 -6.13 -11.18
CA GLY A 90 -11.46 -7.02 -12.25
C GLY A 90 -10.40 -6.40 -13.17
N ASP A 91 -10.18 -5.09 -13.08
CA ASP A 91 -9.14 -4.41 -13.84
C ASP A 91 -7.79 -4.46 -13.12
N LEU A 92 -6.70 -4.37 -13.90
CA LEU A 92 -5.32 -4.33 -13.43
C LEU A 92 -4.67 -3.00 -13.80
N LEU A 93 -4.08 -2.34 -12.82
CA LEU A 93 -3.17 -1.20 -13.00
C LEU A 93 -1.73 -1.68 -12.79
N ALA A 94 -0.79 -1.16 -13.60
CA ALA A 94 0.61 -1.53 -13.52
C ALA A 94 1.49 -0.28 -13.43
N ALA A 95 2.30 -0.23 -12.38
CA ALA A 95 3.38 0.73 -12.18
C ALA A 95 4.72 -0.01 -12.23
N THR A 96 5.19 -0.27 -13.44
CA THR A 96 6.52 -0.87 -13.64
C THR A 96 7.63 0.08 -13.19
N ARG A 97 8.81 -0.47 -12.91
CA ARG A 97 10.01 0.32 -12.57
C ARG A 97 10.18 1.55 -13.45
N GLY A 98 10.48 2.68 -12.83
CA GLY A 98 10.67 3.95 -13.52
C GLY A 98 9.39 4.72 -13.85
N THR A 99 8.21 4.10 -13.73
CA THR A 99 6.91 4.76 -13.95
C THR A 99 6.52 5.58 -12.71
N PRO A 100 6.37 6.92 -12.81
CA PRO A 100 5.80 7.71 -11.73
C PRO A 100 4.34 7.35 -11.48
N HIS A 101 3.98 7.19 -10.21
CA HIS A 101 2.62 6.89 -9.79
C HIS A 101 2.41 7.23 -8.31
N GLY A 102 1.25 7.77 -8.01
CA GLY A 102 0.58 7.74 -6.71
C GLY A 102 -0.78 7.10 -6.91
N TYR A 103 -1.47 6.80 -5.82
CA TYR A 103 -2.79 6.18 -5.91
C TYR A 103 -3.76 6.74 -4.88
N ARG A 104 -5.04 6.79 -5.28
CA ARG A 104 -6.13 7.34 -4.47
C ARG A 104 -7.45 6.65 -4.77
N ASN A 105 -8.38 6.76 -3.82
CA ASN A 105 -9.78 6.44 -4.03
C ASN A 105 -10.59 7.75 -4.09
N ALA A 106 -10.95 8.18 -5.30
CA ALA A 106 -11.81 9.35 -5.51
C ALA A 106 -13.31 9.01 -5.48
N GLY A 107 -13.66 7.72 -5.40
CA GLY A 107 -15.03 7.23 -5.41
C GLY A 107 -15.74 7.39 -4.07
N PRO A 108 -17.08 7.18 -4.04
CA PRO A 108 -17.90 7.33 -2.84
C PRO A 108 -17.93 6.10 -1.93
N VAL A 109 -17.31 4.98 -2.33
CA VAL A 109 -17.27 3.71 -1.59
C VAL A 109 -15.83 3.29 -1.32
N PRO A 110 -15.56 2.45 -0.31
CA PRO A 110 -14.21 1.92 -0.10
C PRO A 110 -13.68 1.20 -1.34
N ALA A 111 -12.42 1.43 -1.66
CA ALA A 111 -11.69 0.71 -2.70
C ALA A 111 -10.86 -0.40 -2.04
N ARG A 112 -10.88 -1.59 -2.63
CA ARG A 112 -10.05 -2.73 -2.20
C ARG A 112 -9.28 -3.26 -3.39
N ALA A 113 -7.99 -3.51 -3.20
CA ALA A 113 -7.14 -4.07 -4.24
C ALA A 113 -6.13 -5.06 -3.66
N LEU A 114 -5.72 -6.01 -4.50
CA LEU A 114 -4.51 -6.78 -4.27
C LEU A 114 -3.35 -6.00 -4.86
N CYS A 115 -2.30 -5.78 -4.07
CA CYS A 115 -1.06 -5.19 -4.56
C CYS A 115 0.09 -6.21 -4.52
N LEU A 116 0.88 -6.25 -5.59
CA LEU A 116 2.05 -7.08 -5.70
C LEU A 116 3.28 -6.23 -6.00
N TYR A 117 4.33 -6.45 -5.21
CA TYR A 117 5.65 -5.84 -5.41
C TYR A 117 6.64 -6.92 -5.87
N THR A 118 7.41 -6.68 -6.92
CA THR A 118 8.40 -7.66 -7.41
C THR A 118 9.71 -7.05 -7.91
N PRO A 119 10.88 -7.48 -7.39
CA PRO A 119 11.09 -8.31 -6.20
C PRO A 119 10.43 -7.76 -4.93
N ALA A 120 10.37 -8.61 -3.90
CA ALA A 120 9.96 -8.19 -2.57
C ALA A 120 10.97 -7.22 -1.94
N GLY A 121 10.62 -6.68 -0.78
CA GLY A 121 11.48 -5.84 0.05
C GLY A 121 10.84 -4.50 0.38
N TYR A 122 9.95 -4.01 -0.49
CA TYR A 122 9.29 -2.72 -0.29
C TYR A 122 8.29 -2.74 0.88
N GLU A 123 7.84 -3.91 1.35
CA GLU A 123 7.07 -4.03 2.59
C GLU A 123 7.81 -3.44 3.82
N ASN A 124 9.15 -3.38 3.79
CA ASN A 124 9.94 -2.79 4.87
C ASN A 124 9.81 -1.27 4.95
N TYR A 125 9.60 -0.58 3.82
CA TYR A 125 9.30 0.85 3.81
C TYR A 125 8.05 1.14 4.66
N PHE A 126 6.98 0.35 4.48
CA PHE A 126 5.76 0.53 5.26
C PHE A 126 6.00 0.26 6.76
N ARG A 127 6.80 -0.77 7.11
CA ARG A 127 7.16 -1.04 8.51
C ARG A 127 7.90 0.13 9.15
N GLU A 128 8.85 0.72 8.43
CA GLU A 128 9.64 1.85 8.92
C GLU A 128 8.79 3.10 9.12
N VAL A 129 7.93 3.44 8.16
CA VAL A 129 6.99 4.56 8.30
C VAL A 129 6.00 4.31 9.44
N HIS A 130 5.43 3.11 9.53
CA HIS A 130 4.53 2.74 10.64
C HIS A 130 5.21 2.89 12.00
N ALA A 131 6.45 2.42 12.14
CA ALA A 131 7.21 2.54 13.39
C ALA A 131 7.49 4.00 13.75
N ALA A 132 7.86 4.84 12.78
CA ALA A 132 8.11 6.27 12.99
C ALA A 132 6.83 7.00 13.44
N VAL A 133 5.71 6.76 12.77
CA VAL A 133 4.41 7.33 13.15
C VAL A 133 3.97 6.85 14.53
N GLY A 134 4.15 5.55 14.82
CA GLY A 134 3.88 4.98 16.15
C GLY A 134 4.74 5.60 17.26
N ALA A 135 5.93 6.11 16.92
CA ALA A 135 6.81 6.87 17.82
C ALA A 135 6.48 8.37 17.89
N GLY A 136 5.45 8.83 17.19
CA GLY A 136 4.98 10.22 17.21
C GLY A 136 5.52 11.12 16.10
N ALA A 137 6.18 10.56 15.08
CA ALA A 137 6.61 11.35 13.92
C ALA A 137 5.40 11.81 13.08
N GLU A 138 5.45 13.05 12.59
CA GLU A 138 4.49 13.55 11.61
C GLU A 138 4.83 13.06 10.20
N VAL A 139 3.82 12.68 9.42
CA VAL A 139 4.01 12.19 8.05
C VAL A 139 4.19 13.35 7.07
N THR A 140 5.44 13.81 6.94
CA THR A 140 5.82 14.89 6.01
C THR A 140 6.35 14.35 4.68
N ASP A 141 6.37 15.18 3.63
CA ASP A 141 7.00 14.81 2.35
C ASP A 141 8.48 14.46 2.52
N GLU A 142 9.17 15.18 3.40
CA GLU A 142 10.59 14.98 3.70
C GLU A 142 10.83 13.63 4.38
N LEU A 143 10.04 13.28 5.40
CA LEU A 143 10.12 11.99 6.08
C LEU A 143 9.85 10.83 5.11
N LEU A 144 8.80 10.96 4.28
CA LEU A 144 8.51 9.93 3.27
C LEU A 144 9.62 9.82 2.23
N ALA A 145 10.21 10.93 1.80
CA ALA A 145 11.34 10.92 0.87
C ALA A 145 12.58 10.24 1.48
N GLU A 146 12.87 10.50 2.75
CA GLU A 146 13.96 9.84 3.49
C GLU A 146 13.78 8.33 3.48
N PHE A 147 12.64 7.83 3.97
CA PHE A 147 12.37 6.38 3.99
C PHE A 147 12.37 5.78 2.58
N ARG A 148 11.72 6.40 1.60
CA ARG A 148 11.72 5.93 0.21
C ARG A 148 13.12 5.73 -0.34
N SER A 149 14.05 6.65 -0.03
CA SER A 149 15.43 6.59 -0.52
C SER A 149 16.18 5.33 -0.07
N GLY A 150 15.85 4.81 1.13
CA GLY A 150 16.37 3.53 1.64
C GLY A 150 15.87 2.30 0.88
N HIS A 151 14.73 2.42 0.18
CA HIS A 151 14.05 1.32 -0.50
C HIS A 151 14.04 1.45 -2.03
N ARG A 152 15.08 2.10 -2.60
CA ARG A 152 15.23 2.31 -4.06
C ARG A 152 13.97 2.91 -4.69
N THR A 153 13.40 3.87 -3.97
CA THR A 153 12.21 4.61 -4.36
C THR A 153 12.48 6.08 -4.15
N ARG A 154 11.92 6.93 -5.01
CA ARG A 154 12.09 8.38 -4.93
C ARG A 154 10.75 9.07 -5.09
N SER A 155 10.52 10.12 -4.31
CA SER A 155 9.31 10.94 -4.45
C SER A 155 9.27 11.60 -5.84
N HIS A 156 8.08 11.71 -6.41
CA HIS A 156 7.85 12.39 -7.68
C HIS A 156 7.09 13.70 -7.41
N PRO A 157 7.65 14.87 -7.75
CA PRO A 157 6.99 16.14 -7.51
C PRO A 157 5.81 16.33 -8.47
N VAL A 158 4.65 16.67 -7.91
CA VAL A 158 3.48 17.10 -8.69
C VAL A 158 3.45 18.62 -8.75
N LYS A 159 3.16 19.19 -9.92
CA LYS A 159 2.92 20.64 -10.04
C LYS A 159 1.69 20.99 -9.21
N THR A 160 1.86 21.78 -8.17
CA THR A 160 0.75 22.25 -7.31
C THR A 160 -0.26 23.03 -8.17
N GLY A 161 -1.41 22.43 -8.47
CA GLY A 161 -2.45 23.07 -9.27
C GLY A 161 -3.72 22.27 -9.56
N GLY A 162 -3.78 20.95 -9.31
CA GLY A 162 -4.91 20.11 -9.71
C GLY A 162 -5.66 19.37 -8.60
N ASP A 163 -5.01 19.03 -7.48
CA ASP A 163 -5.66 18.24 -6.44
C ASP A 163 -6.53 19.14 -5.55
N GLY A 164 -7.80 19.24 -5.92
CA GLY A 164 -8.84 19.72 -5.03
C GLY A 164 -8.86 18.88 -3.76
N ALA A 165 -8.28 19.41 -2.68
CA ALA A 165 -8.41 19.03 -1.28
C ALA A 165 -8.86 17.57 -0.99
N LEU A 166 -8.13 16.57 -1.51
CA LEU A 166 -8.27 15.20 -1.02
C LEU A 166 -7.54 15.13 0.34
N LYS A 167 -8.24 14.65 1.36
CA LYS A 167 -7.73 14.62 2.73
C LYS A 167 -6.65 13.57 2.85
N THR A 168 -5.47 13.96 3.33
CA THR A 168 -4.33 13.08 3.63
C THR A 168 -4.50 12.32 4.95
N THR A 169 -5.62 12.50 5.67
CA THR A 169 -5.81 11.97 7.02
C THR A 169 -7.11 11.20 7.13
N VAL A 170 -7.02 9.88 7.30
CA VAL A 170 -8.03 9.12 8.04
C VAL A 170 -7.66 9.28 9.51
N THR A 171 -8.48 10.01 10.27
CA THR A 171 -8.34 9.96 11.74
C THR A 171 -8.81 8.59 12.20
N ALA A 172 -8.22 8.07 13.28
CA ALA A 172 -8.53 6.75 13.85
C ALA A 172 -10.02 6.54 14.24
N ALA A 173 -10.87 7.55 14.07
CA ALA A 173 -12.30 7.53 14.39
C ALA A 173 -13.20 6.93 13.29
N ASP A 174 -12.70 6.72 12.07
CA ASP A 174 -13.51 6.21 10.93
C ASP A 174 -13.27 4.73 10.57
N GLN A 175 -12.52 3.97 11.38
CA GLN A 175 -12.38 2.53 11.17
C GLN A 175 -13.70 1.81 11.56
N PRO A 176 -14.28 0.96 10.69
CA PRO A 176 -15.37 0.09 11.10
C PRO A 176 -14.87 -0.83 12.22
N GLN A 177 -15.55 -0.80 13.37
CA GLN A 177 -15.22 -1.70 14.47
C GLN A 177 -15.32 -3.15 13.98
N PRO A 178 -14.38 -4.04 14.39
CA PRO A 178 -14.49 -5.46 14.08
C PRO A 178 -15.83 -5.95 14.63
N GLN A 179 -16.69 -6.47 13.73
CA GLN A 179 -17.96 -7.04 14.16
C GLN A 179 -17.68 -8.20 15.13
N PRO A 180 -18.46 -8.31 16.23
CA PRO A 180 -18.29 -9.41 17.17
C PRO A 180 -18.52 -10.73 16.44
N GLN A 181 -17.54 -11.63 16.54
CA GLN A 181 -17.67 -13.00 16.07
C GLN A 181 -18.77 -13.68 16.90
N HIS A 182 -19.84 -14.10 16.24
CA HIS A 182 -20.82 -14.99 16.86
C HIS A 182 -20.21 -16.40 17.00
N PRO A 183 -20.48 -17.09 18.12
CA PRO A 183 -19.85 -18.36 18.51
C PRO A 183 -20.22 -19.54 17.60
#